data_AF-X0XMW2-F1
#
_entry.id   AF-X0XMW2-F1
#
_cell.length_a   1.000
_cell.length_b   1.000
_cell.length_c   1.000
_cell.angle_alpha   90.00
_cell.angle_beta   90.00
_cell.angle_gamma   90.00
#
_symmetry.space_group_name_H-M   'P 1'
#
loop_
_entity.id
_entity.type
_entity.pdbx_description
1 polymer ?
#
loop_
_entity_poly.entity_id
_entity_poly.type
_entity_poly.pdbx_seq_one_letter_code
_entity_poly.pdbx_strand_id
1 'polypeptide(L)'
;GATVEEIQEEEEEVMHPIYNALIKHLVEYKTEYMEELSDSEESVHKAHMFGINFILITTVFITLLAAIISMFTARLITKPLYALQRGSEIIGEGNLDHKVGTQKNDEIGKLSRVFDQMVENIKKKNREITASKERAENAVEEINEAVIKVAVGDYSVQARVSDENDIYDSLAMGVNMMINDIGSTMSEQKRAENQLKAANQQLEASEQQQKAINYNLQERMKEINCLYGVSDLDDGERQLDEIIQSTVELLPPSFQYPE
;
A
#
# COMPACT_ATOMS: atom_id res chain seq x y z
N GLY A 1 41.85 -131.86 -36.93
CA GLY A 1 41.23 -130.53 -37.09
C GLY A 1 40.11 -130.50 -36.10
N ALA A 2 40.13 -129.56 -35.15
CA ALA A 2 39.04 -129.41 -34.20
C ALA A 2 37.72 -129.24 -34.97
N THR A 3 36.67 -129.90 -34.50
CA THR A 3 35.35 -129.82 -35.13
C THR A 3 34.74 -128.45 -34.86
N VAL A 4 33.91 -127.95 -35.77
CA VAL A 4 33.31 -126.59 -35.67
C VAL A 4 32.52 -126.43 -34.36
N GLU A 5 31.93 -127.51 -33.85
CA GLU A 5 31.23 -127.55 -32.55
C GLU A 5 32.16 -127.34 -31.34
N GLU A 6 33.33 -127.99 -31.29
CA GLU A 6 34.28 -127.82 -30.17
C GLU A 6 34.84 -126.39 -30.10
N ILE A 7 35.08 -125.76 -31.26
CA ILE A 7 35.55 -124.36 -31.31
C ILE A 7 34.44 -123.40 -30.88
N GLN A 8 33.17 -123.69 -31.21
CA GLN A 8 32.03 -122.86 -30.80
C GLN A 8 31.73 -122.97 -29.30
N GLU A 9 31.81 -124.16 -28.72
CA GLU A 9 31.64 -124.37 -27.27
C GLU A 9 32.76 -123.68 -26.47
N GLU A 10 34.01 -123.78 -26.92
CA GLU A 10 35.16 -123.13 -26.26
C GLU A 10 35.13 -121.60 -26.42
N GLU A 11 34.68 -121.10 -27.58
CA GLU A 11 34.45 -119.67 -27.80
C GLU A 11 33.30 -119.14 -26.93
N GLU A 12 32.21 -119.89 -26.76
CA GLU A 12 31.08 -119.52 -25.90
C GLU A 12 31.46 -119.59 -24.41
N GLU A 13 32.23 -120.59 -23.97
CA GLU A 13 32.69 -120.74 -22.58
C GLU A 13 33.67 -119.63 -22.16
N VAL A 14 34.51 -119.15 -23.09
CA VAL A 14 35.48 -118.07 -22.82
C VAL A 14 34.87 -116.67 -23.06
N MET A 15 34.06 -116.49 -24.11
CA MET A 15 33.51 -115.17 -24.45
C MET A 15 32.32 -114.77 -23.58
N HIS A 16 31.49 -115.71 -23.10
CA HIS A 16 30.33 -115.39 -22.26
C HIS A 16 30.70 -114.72 -20.92
N PRO A 17 31.73 -115.14 -20.16
CA PRO A 17 32.14 -114.43 -18.94
C PRO A 17 32.79 -113.07 -19.25
N ILE A 18 33.54 -112.96 -20.36
CA ILE A 18 34.14 -111.69 -20.81
C ILE A 18 33.05 -110.69 -21.21
N TYR A 19 32.05 -111.13 -21.97
CA TYR A 19 30.91 -110.34 -22.38
C TYR A 19 30.07 -109.89 -21.18
N ASN A 20 29.79 -110.80 -20.24
CA ASN A 20 29.08 -110.46 -19.01
C ASN A 20 29.87 -109.48 -18.13
N ALA A 21 31.19 -109.64 -18.02
CA ALA A 21 32.05 -108.72 -17.29
C ALA A 21 32.07 -107.33 -17.96
N LEU A 22 32.11 -107.27 -19.29
CA LEU A 22 32.04 -106.03 -20.05
C LEU A 22 30.68 -105.34 -19.86
N ILE A 23 29.57 -106.09 -19.96
CA ILE A 23 28.22 -105.54 -19.69
C ILE A 23 28.14 -105.01 -18.27
N LYS A 24 28.62 -105.77 -17.28
CA LYS A 24 28.61 -105.36 -15.89
C LYS A 24 29.37 -104.05 -15.69
N HIS A 25 30.57 -103.93 -16.23
CA HIS A 25 31.34 -102.69 -16.18
C HIS A 25 30.68 -101.53 -16.91
N LEU A 26 30.04 -101.77 -18.07
CA LEU A 26 29.29 -100.73 -18.79
C LEU A 26 28.06 -100.25 -18.02
N VAL A 27 27.36 -101.16 -17.34
CA VAL A 27 26.22 -100.83 -16.48
C VAL A 27 26.69 -100.06 -15.24
N GLU A 28 27.77 -100.50 -14.58
CA GLU A 28 28.36 -99.81 -13.43
C GLU A 28 28.84 -98.41 -13.81
N TYR A 29 29.62 -98.26 -14.89
CA TYR A 29 30.09 -96.97 -15.40
C TYR A 29 28.95 -96.04 -15.79
N LYS A 30 27.91 -96.55 -16.48
CA LYS A 30 26.72 -95.76 -16.80
C LYS A 30 25.96 -95.35 -15.53
N THR A 31 25.88 -96.22 -14.53
CA THR A 31 25.18 -95.91 -13.28
C THR A 31 25.91 -94.81 -12.52
N GLU A 32 27.24 -94.92 -12.39
CA GLU A 32 28.09 -93.91 -11.76
C GLU A 32 28.02 -92.56 -12.50
N TYR A 33 28.10 -92.57 -13.84
CA TYR A 33 27.98 -91.34 -14.64
C TYR A 33 26.59 -90.69 -14.53
N MET A 34 25.51 -91.48 -14.45
CA MET A 34 24.14 -90.96 -14.29
C MET A 34 23.89 -90.43 -12.87
N GLU A 35 24.55 -91.01 -11.86
CA GLU A 35 24.53 -90.52 -10.47
C GLU A 35 25.24 -89.16 -10.37
N GLU A 36 26.44 -89.03 -10.96
CA GLU A 36 27.19 -87.76 -10.99
C GLU A 36 26.44 -86.64 -11.76
N LEU A 37 25.77 -86.99 -12.87
CA LEU A 37 24.95 -86.03 -13.63
C LEU A 37 23.73 -85.56 -12.82
N SER A 38 23.05 -86.49 -12.14
CA SER A 38 21.88 -86.21 -11.30
C SER A 38 22.23 -85.29 -10.13
N ASP A 39 23.35 -85.54 -9.45
CA ASP A 39 23.84 -84.71 -8.35
C ASP A 39 24.20 -83.29 -8.81
N SER A 40 24.79 -83.16 -10.01
CA SER A 40 25.11 -81.87 -10.63
C SER A 40 23.85 -81.05 -10.94
N GLU A 41 22.83 -81.65 -11.56
CA GLU A 41 21.55 -80.97 -11.85
C GLU A 41 20.82 -80.53 -10.58
N GLU A 42 20.82 -81.37 -9.53
CA GLU A 42 20.19 -81.04 -8.26
C GLU A 42 20.89 -79.86 -7.55
N SER A 43 22.23 -79.83 -7.59
CA SER A 43 23.02 -78.74 -7.00
C SER A 43 22.77 -77.39 -7.69
N VAL A 44 22.70 -77.39 -9.02
CA VAL A 44 22.39 -76.22 -9.84
C VAL A 44 20.96 -75.75 -9.59
N HIS A 45 19.99 -76.65 -9.51
CA HIS A 45 18.60 -76.31 -9.23
C HIS A 45 18.44 -75.70 -7.82
N LYS A 46 19.10 -76.27 -6.80
CA LYS A 46 19.12 -75.70 -5.44
C LYS A 46 19.74 -74.30 -5.41
N ALA A 47 20.83 -74.08 -6.15
CA ALA A 47 21.46 -72.76 -6.25
C ALA A 47 20.55 -71.72 -6.94
N HIS A 48 19.89 -72.10 -8.04
CA HIS A 48 18.91 -71.24 -8.72
C HIS A 48 17.72 -70.90 -7.81
N MET A 49 17.14 -71.90 -7.13
CA MET A 49 16.02 -71.69 -6.21
C MET A 49 16.41 -70.81 -5.03
N PHE A 50 17.62 -70.96 -4.49
CA PHE A 50 18.13 -70.10 -3.43
C PHE A 50 18.29 -68.64 -3.91
N GLY A 51 18.87 -68.44 -5.10
CA GLY A 51 19.03 -67.11 -5.69
C GLY A 51 17.71 -66.40 -5.94
N ILE A 52 16.71 -67.10 -6.51
CA ILE A 52 15.37 -66.55 -6.76
C ILE A 52 14.68 -66.17 -5.44
N ASN A 53 14.70 -67.06 -4.44
CA ASN A 53 14.10 -66.78 -3.14
C ASN A 53 14.78 -65.59 -2.44
N PHE A 54 16.10 -65.49 -2.52
CA PHE A 54 16.85 -64.36 -1.98
C PHE A 54 16.46 -63.04 -2.64
N ILE A 55 16.35 -63.02 -3.98
CA ILE A 55 15.91 -61.84 -4.73
C ILE A 55 14.47 -61.48 -4.33
N LEU A 56 13.55 -62.44 -4.29
CA LEU A 56 12.15 -62.20 -3.91
C LEU A 56 12.02 -61.61 -2.51
N ILE A 57 12.69 -62.19 -1.51
CA ILE A 57 12.68 -61.69 -0.14
C ILE A 57 13.25 -60.27 -0.07
N THR A 58 14.38 -60.04 -0.75
CA THR A 58 15.03 -58.73 -0.78
C THR A 58 14.16 -57.68 -1.45
N THR A 59 13.51 -58.01 -2.58
CA THR A 59 12.57 -57.12 -3.26
C THR A 59 11.39 -56.77 -2.35
N VAL A 60 10.74 -57.77 -1.75
CA VAL A 60 9.62 -57.55 -0.82
C VAL A 60 10.05 -56.67 0.35
N PHE A 61 11.23 -56.92 0.93
CA PHE A 61 11.77 -56.13 2.02
C PHE A 61 12.01 -54.68 1.64
N ILE A 62 12.65 -54.42 0.49
CA ILE A 62 12.91 -53.06 0.00
C ILE A 62 11.58 -52.33 -0.29
N THR A 63 10.62 -53.00 -0.92
CA THR A 63 9.30 -52.43 -1.20
C THR A 63 8.57 -52.05 0.09
N LEU A 64 8.61 -52.93 1.10
CA LEU A 64 8.00 -52.66 2.41
C LEU A 64 8.67 -51.47 3.10
N LEU A 65 10.01 -51.42 3.08
CA LEU A 65 10.77 -50.32 3.66
C LEU A 65 10.45 -48.98 2.98
N ALA A 66 10.37 -48.96 1.64
CA ALA A 66 10.00 -47.78 0.87
C ALA A 66 8.57 -47.31 1.22
N ALA A 67 7.61 -48.23 1.32
CA ALA A 67 6.24 -47.90 1.70
C ALA A 67 6.16 -47.28 3.11
N ILE A 68 6.93 -47.80 4.06
CA ILE A 68 7.03 -47.26 5.43
C ILE A 68 7.59 -45.83 5.38
N ILE A 69 8.72 -45.61 4.69
CA ILE A 69 9.35 -44.29 4.57
C ILE A 69 8.38 -43.29 3.93
N SER A 70 7.74 -43.65 2.81
CA SER A 70 6.74 -42.79 2.15
C SER A 70 5.59 -42.41 3.09
N MET A 71 5.11 -43.35 3.89
CA MET A 71 4.07 -43.10 4.88
C MET A 71 4.52 -42.12 5.98
N PHE A 72 5.75 -42.25 6.47
CA PHE A 72 6.33 -41.33 7.45
C PHE A 72 6.51 -39.92 6.87
N THR A 73 7.10 -39.80 5.67
CA THR A 73 7.28 -38.52 4.98
C THR A 73 5.95 -37.80 4.77
N ALA A 74 4.93 -38.52 4.31
CA ALA A 74 3.60 -37.95 4.10
C ALA A 74 2.99 -37.36 5.40
N ARG A 75 3.19 -38.02 6.55
CA ARG A 75 2.64 -37.59 7.84
C ARG A 75 3.46 -36.53 8.56
N LEU A 76 4.78 -36.59 8.44
CA LEU A 76 5.69 -35.71 9.17
C LEU A 76 5.99 -34.41 8.40
N ILE A 77 6.01 -34.47 7.07
CA ILE A 77 6.41 -33.33 6.23
C ILE A 77 5.23 -32.87 5.36
N THR A 78 4.70 -33.74 4.50
CA THR A 78 3.72 -33.32 3.48
C THR A 78 2.43 -32.77 4.09
N LYS A 79 1.85 -33.48 5.07
CA LYS A 79 0.59 -33.06 5.72
C LYS A 79 0.72 -31.72 6.47
N PRO A 80 1.74 -31.49 7.31
CA PRO A 80 1.96 -30.16 7.91
C PRO A 80 2.25 -29.04 6.91
N LEU A 81 3.00 -29.30 5.84
CA LEU A 81 3.23 -28.29 4.79
C LEU A 81 1.93 -27.91 4.08
N TYR A 82 1.07 -28.88 3.80
CA TYR A 82 -0.25 -28.60 3.23
C TYR A 82 -1.12 -27.77 4.19
N ALA A 83 -1.06 -28.05 5.50
CA ALA A 83 -1.75 -27.25 6.50
C ALA A 83 -1.21 -25.80 6.54
N LEU A 84 0.10 -25.60 6.40
CA LEU A 84 0.72 -24.27 6.32
C LEU A 84 0.33 -23.52 5.04
N GLN A 85 0.27 -24.22 3.91
CA GLN A 85 -0.23 -23.65 2.65
C GLN A 85 -1.68 -23.20 2.82
N ARG A 86 -2.56 -24.07 3.33
CA ARG A 86 -3.97 -23.74 3.57
C ARG A 86 -4.15 -22.61 4.57
N GLY A 87 -3.36 -22.59 5.64
CA GLY A 87 -3.36 -21.50 6.59
C GLY A 87 -2.97 -20.18 5.93
N SER A 88 -1.95 -20.19 5.06
CA SER A 88 -1.52 -19.02 4.29
C SER A 88 -2.61 -18.51 3.35
N GLU A 89 -3.35 -19.40 2.69
CA GLU A 89 -4.51 -19.03 1.86
C GLU A 89 -5.60 -18.34 2.70
N ILE A 90 -6.00 -18.94 3.83
CA ILE A 90 -7.04 -18.40 4.74
C ILE A 90 -6.64 -17.02 5.30
N ILE A 91 -5.36 -16.86 5.67
CA ILE A 91 -4.82 -15.59 6.16
C ILE A 91 -4.77 -14.55 5.04
N GLY A 92 -4.41 -14.97 3.82
CA GLY A 92 -4.42 -14.12 2.62
C GLY A 92 -5.81 -13.62 2.24
N GLU A 93 -6.86 -14.39 2.54
CA GLU A 93 -8.27 -13.99 2.40
C GLU A 93 -8.75 -13.02 3.51
N GLY A 94 -7.90 -12.72 4.51
CA GLY A 94 -8.16 -11.74 5.56
C GLY A 94 -8.52 -12.32 6.93
N ASN A 95 -8.59 -13.65 7.07
CA ASN A 95 -8.86 -14.29 8.36
C ASN A 95 -7.57 -14.46 9.19
N LEU A 96 -7.22 -13.43 9.96
CA LEU A 96 -6.02 -13.41 10.81
C LEU A 96 -6.20 -14.15 12.15
N ASP A 97 -7.36 -14.76 12.41
CA ASP A 97 -7.61 -15.55 13.62
C ASP A 97 -7.26 -17.03 13.46
N HIS A 98 -6.97 -17.45 12.22
CA HIS A 98 -6.53 -18.80 11.93
C HIS A 98 -5.11 -19.05 12.46
N LYS A 99 -4.91 -20.20 13.11
CA LYS A 99 -3.59 -20.65 13.61
C LYS A 99 -3.18 -21.94 12.93
N VAL A 100 -1.92 -21.99 12.51
CA VAL A 100 -1.31 -23.17 11.89
C VAL A 100 -0.42 -23.92 12.89
N GLY A 101 0.04 -23.23 13.94
CA GLY A 101 0.95 -23.73 14.96
C GLY A 101 0.63 -25.15 15.44
N THR A 102 1.62 -26.03 15.34
CA THR A 102 1.55 -27.38 15.92
C THR A 102 2.44 -27.45 17.17
N GLN A 103 2.10 -28.35 18.11
CA GLN A 103 2.89 -28.60 19.31
C GLN A 103 4.15 -29.45 19.06
N LYS A 104 4.52 -29.69 17.79
CA LYS A 104 5.71 -30.48 17.46
C LYS A 104 6.98 -29.70 17.79
N ASN A 105 7.98 -30.42 18.30
CA ASN A 105 9.31 -29.90 18.62
C ASN A 105 10.32 -30.12 17.49
N ASP A 106 9.85 -30.16 16.24
CA ASP A 106 10.66 -30.26 15.02
C ASP A 106 10.73 -28.90 14.31
N GLU A 107 11.47 -28.85 13.20
CA GLU A 107 11.65 -27.66 12.36
C GLU A 107 10.32 -27.19 11.77
N ILE A 108 9.43 -28.13 11.45
CA ILE A 108 8.10 -27.85 10.90
C ILE A 108 7.21 -27.18 11.95
N GLY A 109 7.23 -27.67 13.19
CA GLY A 109 6.57 -27.05 14.32
C GLY A 109 7.12 -25.66 14.63
N LYS A 110 8.46 -25.49 14.59
CA LYS A 110 9.11 -24.17 14.72
C LYS A 110 8.65 -23.21 13.63
N LEU A 111 8.63 -23.64 12.36
CA LEU A 111 8.16 -22.84 11.24
C LEU A 111 6.70 -22.42 11.44
N SER A 112 5.84 -23.35 11.85
CA SER A 112 4.42 -23.05 12.11
C SER A 112 4.23 -21.99 13.20
N ARG A 113 5.04 -22.03 14.28
CA ARG A 113 5.00 -21.02 15.34
C ARG A 113 5.53 -19.66 14.90
N VAL A 114 6.60 -19.63 14.11
CA VAL A 114 7.13 -18.37 13.53
C VAL A 114 6.10 -17.76 12.59
N PHE A 115 5.41 -18.57 11.81
CA PHE A 115 4.31 -18.14 10.95
C PHE A 115 3.16 -17.53 11.76
N ASP A 116 2.69 -18.20 12.82
CA ASP A 116 1.65 -17.64 13.70
C ASP A 116 2.09 -16.31 14.34
N GLN A 117 3.37 -16.18 14.72
CA GLN A 117 3.91 -14.93 15.26
C GLN A 117 3.90 -13.80 14.21
N MET A 118 4.19 -14.12 12.94
CA MET A 118 4.07 -13.17 11.85
C MET A 118 2.61 -12.71 11.67
N VAL A 119 1.64 -13.62 11.75
CA VAL A 119 0.20 -13.30 11.68
C VAL A 119 -0.22 -12.38 12.82
N GLU A 120 0.23 -12.65 14.05
CA GLU A 120 -0.04 -11.77 15.19
C GLU A 120 0.56 -10.37 14.99
N ASN A 121 1.77 -10.29 14.42
CA ASN A 121 2.40 -9.01 14.09
C ASN A 121 1.60 -8.26 13.01
N ILE A 122 1.10 -8.94 11.98
CA ILE A 122 0.22 -8.36 10.96
C ILE A 122 -1.06 -7.83 11.61
N LYS A 123 -1.69 -8.62 12.49
CA LYS A 123 -2.90 -8.22 13.23
C LYS A 123 -2.67 -6.98 14.08
N LYS A 124 -1.54 -6.92 14.81
CA LYS A 124 -1.14 -5.75 15.58
C LYS A 124 -0.94 -4.52 14.68
N LYS A 125 -0.23 -4.68 13.56
CA LYS A 125 0.01 -3.59 12.61
C LYS A 125 -1.28 -3.09 11.97
N ASN A 126 -2.21 -3.97 11.62
CA ASN A 126 -3.52 -3.56 11.12
C ASN A 126 -4.29 -2.75 12.17
N ARG A 127 -4.28 -3.14 13.44
CA ARG A 127 -4.90 -2.34 14.52
C ARG A 127 -4.26 -0.97 14.66
N GLU A 128 -2.92 -0.89 14.62
CA GLU A 128 -2.19 0.38 14.66
C GLU A 128 -2.56 1.28 13.47
N ILE A 129 -2.66 0.72 12.27
CA ILE A 129 -3.07 1.44 11.05
C ILE A 129 -4.51 1.93 11.15
N THR A 130 -5.46 1.08 11.58
CA THR A 130 -6.85 1.46 11.75
C THR A 130 -7.00 2.60 12.76
N ALA A 131 -6.34 2.49 13.91
CA ALA A 131 -6.35 3.56 14.92
C ALA A 131 -5.73 4.86 14.39
N SER A 132 -4.61 4.76 13.65
CA SER A 132 -3.99 5.93 13.00
C SER A 132 -4.91 6.58 11.97
N LYS A 133 -5.60 5.78 11.16
CA LYS A 133 -6.58 6.25 10.18
C LYS A 133 -7.74 6.98 10.85
N GLU A 134 -8.32 6.42 11.91
CA GLU A 134 -9.42 7.03 12.66
C GLU A 134 -8.99 8.39 13.26
N ARG A 135 -7.77 8.45 13.85
CA ARG A 135 -7.20 9.73 14.31
C ARG A 135 -7.07 10.74 13.18
N ALA A 136 -6.58 10.32 12.02
CA ALA A 136 -6.43 11.17 10.85
C ALA A 136 -7.77 11.74 10.37
N GLU A 137 -8.79 10.88 10.28
CA GLU A 137 -10.14 11.27 9.86
C GLU A 137 -10.73 12.29 10.84
N ASN A 138 -10.64 12.04 12.15
CA ASN A 138 -11.13 12.96 13.18
C ASN A 138 -10.38 14.31 13.15
N ALA A 139 -9.06 14.30 13.07
CA ALA A 139 -8.26 15.53 13.01
C ALA A 139 -8.57 16.37 11.77
N VAL A 140 -8.76 15.73 10.61
CA VAL A 140 -9.14 16.42 9.37
C VAL A 140 -10.53 17.03 9.49
N GLU A 141 -11.49 16.31 10.08
CA GLU A 141 -12.85 16.82 10.29
C GLU A 141 -12.85 18.05 11.21
N GLU A 142 -12.17 17.98 12.36
CA GLU A 142 -12.08 19.11 13.31
C GLU A 142 -11.39 20.34 12.68
N ILE A 143 -10.30 20.13 11.94
CA ILE A 143 -9.61 21.23 11.24
C ILE A 143 -10.52 21.83 10.16
N ASN A 144 -11.23 21.00 9.40
CA ASN A 144 -12.14 21.48 8.37
C ASN A 144 -13.27 22.32 8.96
N GLU A 145 -13.84 21.92 10.10
CA GLU A 145 -14.83 22.73 10.82
C GLU A 145 -14.27 24.09 11.25
N ALA A 146 -13.05 24.11 11.80
CA ALA A 146 -12.39 25.35 12.19
C ALA A 146 -12.18 26.27 10.98
N VAL A 147 -11.70 25.73 9.85
CA VAL A 147 -11.50 26.48 8.60
C VAL A 147 -12.82 27.03 8.05
N ILE A 148 -13.90 26.27 8.09
CA ILE A 148 -15.23 26.75 7.64
C ILE A 148 -15.70 27.93 8.51
N LYS A 149 -15.53 27.85 9.83
CA LYS A 149 -15.90 28.93 10.76
C LYS A 149 -15.07 30.20 10.51
N VAL A 150 -13.78 30.04 10.26
CA VAL A 150 -12.89 31.15 9.87
C VAL A 150 -13.32 31.78 8.55
N ALA A 151 -13.73 30.98 7.57
CA ALA A 151 -14.19 31.47 6.28
C ALA A 151 -15.47 32.31 6.38
N VAL A 152 -16.33 32.05 7.37
CA VAL A 152 -17.53 32.88 7.66
C VAL A 152 -17.23 34.06 8.59
N GLY A 153 -15.98 34.24 8.99
CA GLY A 153 -15.51 35.38 9.78
C GLY A 153 -15.42 35.16 11.29
N ASP A 154 -15.59 33.92 11.78
CA ASP A 154 -15.37 33.58 13.18
C ASP A 154 -13.91 33.14 13.40
N TYR A 155 -13.08 34.06 13.87
CA TYR A 155 -11.66 33.85 14.17
C TYR A 155 -11.40 33.48 15.64
N SER A 156 -12.45 33.24 16.43
CA SER A 156 -12.30 32.85 17.85
C SER A 156 -12.19 31.34 18.05
N VAL A 157 -12.41 30.58 16.99
CA VAL A 157 -12.43 29.12 17.01
C VAL A 157 -11.02 28.56 17.12
N GLN A 158 -10.91 27.41 17.77
CA GLN A 158 -9.66 26.68 17.87
C GLN A 158 -9.91 25.22 17.51
N ALA A 159 -9.06 24.68 16.65
CA ALA A 159 -8.93 23.25 16.45
C ALA A 159 -8.44 22.63 17.77
N ARG A 160 -9.00 21.49 18.15
CA ARG A 160 -8.63 20.80 19.38
C ARG A 160 -7.21 20.26 19.24
N VAL A 161 -6.42 20.42 20.30
CA VAL A 161 -5.11 19.79 20.44
C VAL A 161 -5.28 18.69 21.47
N SER A 162 -4.90 17.46 21.12
CA SER A 162 -4.93 16.32 22.03
C SER A 162 -3.66 16.28 22.90
N ASP A 163 -3.65 15.41 23.91
CA ASP A 163 -2.49 15.17 24.77
C ASP A 163 -1.58 14.04 24.24
N GLU A 164 -1.85 13.50 23.04
CA GLU A 164 -1.08 12.38 22.47
C GLU A 164 0.28 12.84 21.90
N ASN A 165 0.46 14.15 21.72
CA ASN A 165 1.65 14.81 21.18
C ASN A 165 2.09 14.23 19.83
N ASP A 166 1.11 14.12 18.92
CA ASP A 166 1.30 13.55 17.60
C ASP A 166 1.39 14.63 16.49
N ILE A 167 1.43 14.17 15.23
CA ILE A 167 1.51 15.07 14.08
C ILE A 167 0.23 15.90 13.90
N TYR A 168 -0.91 15.40 14.36
CA TYR A 168 -2.20 16.08 14.26
C TYR A 168 -2.30 17.21 15.28
N ASP A 169 -1.70 17.06 16.46
CA ASP A 169 -1.57 18.14 17.45
C ASP A 169 -0.73 19.31 16.91
N SER A 170 0.40 18.98 16.28
CA SER A 170 1.25 19.98 15.62
C SER A 170 0.51 20.71 14.50
N LEU A 171 -0.31 19.98 13.74
CA LEU A 171 -1.14 20.55 12.68
C LEU A 171 -2.24 21.46 13.26
N ALA A 172 -2.95 21.02 14.30
CA ALA A 172 -3.97 21.81 14.99
C ALA A 172 -3.39 23.10 15.60
N MET A 173 -2.21 23.03 16.21
CA MET A 173 -1.48 24.23 16.67
C MET A 173 -1.14 25.17 15.52
N GLY A 174 -0.67 24.64 14.39
CA GLY A 174 -0.40 25.41 13.17
C GLY A 174 -1.64 26.16 12.66
N VAL A 175 -2.78 25.46 12.62
CA VAL A 175 -4.09 26.03 12.26
C VAL A 175 -4.48 27.10 13.26
N ASN A 176 -4.37 26.86 14.57
CA ASN A 176 -4.71 27.86 15.59
C ASN A 176 -3.85 29.12 15.51
N MET A 177 -2.54 28.99 15.22
CA MET A 177 -1.67 30.14 14.96
C MET A 177 -2.13 30.93 13.74
N MET A 178 -2.46 30.25 12.64
CA MET A 178 -2.97 30.88 11.43
C MET A 178 -4.31 31.58 11.68
N ILE A 179 -5.23 30.98 12.44
CA ILE A 179 -6.53 31.58 12.78
C ILE A 179 -6.34 32.88 13.57
N ASN A 180 -5.46 32.87 14.57
CA ASN A 180 -5.16 34.07 15.35
C ASN A 180 -4.58 35.19 14.47
N ASP A 181 -3.66 34.85 13.57
CA ASP A 181 -3.03 35.83 12.66
C ASP A 181 -4.02 36.42 11.65
N ILE A 182 -4.91 35.58 11.10
CA ILE A 182 -6.03 36.03 10.26
C ILE A 182 -6.95 36.94 11.06
N GLY A 183 -7.29 36.57 12.30
CA GLY A 183 -8.14 37.35 13.17
C GLY A 183 -7.58 38.75 13.46
N SER A 184 -6.28 38.85 13.76
CA SER A 184 -5.61 40.16 13.91
C SER A 184 -5.62 40.95 12.62
N THR A 185 -5.27 40.32 11.50
CA THR A 185 -5.21 40.98 10.18
C THR A 185 -6.59 41.49 9.76
N MET A 186 -7.65 40.71 9.97
CA MET A 186 -9.02 41.12 9.62
C MET A 186 -9.54 42.25 10.51
N SER A 187 -9.17 42.26 11.79
CA SER A 187 -9.47 43.41 12.67
C SER A 187 -8.74 44.68 12.22
N GLU A 188 -7.48 44.57 11.83
CA GLU A 188 -6.69 45.69 11.29
C GLU A 188 -7.27 46.20 9.96
N GLN A 189 -7.58 45.30 9.03
CA GLN A 189 -8.24 45.63 7.77
C GLN A 189 -9.56 46.35 8.04
N LYS A 190 -10.36 45.88 9.01
CA LYS A 190 -11.64 46.52 9.32
C LYS A 190 -11.48 47.94 9.87
N ARG A 191 -10.44 48.18 10.67
CA ARG A 191 -10.10 49.52 11.16
C ARG A 191 -9.66 50.43 10.01
N ALA A 192 -8.83 49.92 9.10
CA ALA A 192 -8.39 50.66 7.92
C ALA A 192 -9.57 51.02 6.99
N GLU A 193 -10.50 50.09 6.75
CA GLU A 193 -11.74 50.36 5.99
C GLU A 193 -12.56 51.49 6.61
N ASN A 194 -12.75 51.46 7.93
CA ASN A 194 -13.52 52.49 8.64
C ASN A 194 -12.83 53.87 8.59
N GLN A 195 -11.49 53.89 8.72
CA GLN A 195 -10.71 55.12 8.57
C GLN A 195 -10.78 55.68 7.15
N LEU A 196 -10.68 54.83 6.13
CA LEU A 196 -10.79 55.23 4.74
C LEU A 196 -12.18 55.81 4.45
N LYS A 197 -13.24 55.21 4.98
CA LYS A 197 -14.61 55.73 4.85
C LYS A 197 -14.75 57.11 5.49
N ALA A 198 -14.18 57.32 6.68
CA ALA A 198 -14.19 58.63 7.35
C ALA A 198 -13.37 59.67 6.57
N ALA A 199 -12.20 59.29 6.04
CA ALA A 199 -11.36 60.16 5.23
C ALA A 199 -12.07 60.58 3.92
N ASN A 200 -12.75 59.67 3.25
CA ASN A 200 -13.53 59.98 2.05
C ASN A 200 -14.66 60.98 2.34
N GLN A 201 -15.37 60.84 3.46
CA GLN A 201 -16.41 61.80 3.86
C GLN A 201 -15.83 63.19 4.15
N GLN A 202 -14.66 63.27 4.78
CA GLN A 202 -13.97 64.54 5.00
C GLN A 202 -13.51 65.18 3.68
N LEU A 203 -13.01 64.38 2.74
CA LEU A 203 -12.61 64.85 1.43
C LEU A 203 -13.81 65.44 0.66
N GLU A 204 -14.94 64.73 0.65
CA GLU A 204 -16.19 65.23 0.03
C GLU A 204 -16.65 66.56 0.66
N ALA A 205 -16.59 66.68 1.99
CA ALA A 205 -16.94 67.91 2.68
C ALA A 205 -15.97 69.06 2.34
N SER A 206 -14.67 68.77 2.27
CA SER A 206 -13.64 69.73 1.87
C SER A 206 -13.83 70.18 0.41
N GLU A 207 -14.16 69.27 -0.51
CA GLU A 207 -14.45 69.60 -1.89
C GLU A 207 -15.67 70.52 -2.01
N GLN A 208 -16.75 70.22 -1.28
CA GLN A 208 -17.94 71.08 -1.24
C GLN A 208 -17.61 72.46 -0.68
N GLN A 209 -16.85 72.51 0.41
CA GLN A 209 -16.39 73.77 0.99
C GLN A 209 -15.54 74.56 -0.01
N GLN A 210 -14.64 73.91 -0.74
CA GLN A 210 -13.81 74.55 -1.73
C GLN A 210 -14.62 75.08 -2.92
N LYS A 211 -15.65 74.35 -3.36
CA LYS A 211 -16.61 74.85 -4.36
C LYS A 211 -17.37 76.09 -3.85
N ALA A 212 -17.86 76.07 -2.61
CA ALA A 212 -18.55 77.20 -2.01
C ALA A 212 -17.65 78.44 -1.88
N ILE A 213 -16.39 78.25 -1.47
CA ILE A 213 -15.39 79.33 -1.40
C ILE A 213 -15.12 79.88 -2.80
N ASN A 214 -14.89 79.03 -3.81
CA ASN A 214 -14.66 79.47 -5.18
C ASN A 214 -15.85 80.25 -5.74
N TYR A 215 -17.07 79.77 -5.51
CA TYR A 215 -18.29 80.49 -5.87
C TYR A 215 -18.33 81.88 -5.22
N ASN A 216 -18.09 81.98 -3.91
CA ASN A 216 -18.08 83.26 -3.20
C ASN A 216 -17.00 84.22 -3.74
N LEU A 217 -15.81 83.70 -4.06
CA LEU A 217 -14.73 84.49 -4.68
C LEU A 217 -15.13 85.02 -6.06
N GLN A 218 -15.84 84.22 -6.87
CA GLN A 218 -16.35 84.68 -8.16
C GLN A 218 -17.37 85.82 -7.98
N GLU A 219 -18.26 85.72 -7.01
CA GLU A 219 -19.21 86.80 -6.70
C GLU A 219 -18.50 88.07 -6.22
N ARG A 220 -17.48 87.95 -5.35
CA ARG A 220 -16.65 89.10 -4.94
C ARG A 220 -15.90 89.75 -6.10
N MET A 221 -15.42 88.97 -7.06
CA MET A 221 -14.79 89.53 -8.26
C MET A 221 -15.77 90.30 -9.13
N LYS A 222 -17.02 89.85 -9.26
CA LYS A 222 -18.08 90.59 -9.96
C LYS A 222 -18.38 91.94 -9.31
N GLU A 223 -18.46 91.98 -7.97
CA GLU A 223 -18.65 93.21 -7.19
C GLU A 223 -17.46 94.17 -7.38
N ILE A 224 -16.23 93.68 -7.22
CA ILE A 224 -15.01 94.49 -7.37
C ILE A 224 -14.89 95.05 -8.79
N ASN A 225 -15.14 94.22 -9.82
CA ASN A 225 -15.13 94.69 -11.21
C ASN A 225 -16.18 95.77 -11.46
N CYS A 226 -17.37 95.67 -10.85
CA CYS A 226 -18.38 96.74 -10.89
C CYS A 226 -17.85 98.03 -10.29
N LEU A 227 -17.34 97.95 -9.06
CA LEU A 227 -16.87 99.11 -8.30
C LEU A 227 -15.69 99.79 -9.00
N TYR A 228 -14.75 99.00 -9.52
CA TYR A 228 -13.64 99.51 -10.31
C TYR A 228 -14.14 100.18 -11.58
N GLY A 229 -15.04 99.53 -12.34
CA GLY A 229 -15.64 100.11 -13.54
C GLY A 229 -16.35 101.44 -13.27
N VAL A 230 -17.11 101.53 -12.17
CA VAL A 230 -17.77 102.79 -11.76
C VAL A 230 -16.76 103.85 -11.35
N SER A 231 -15.68 103.46 -10.65
CA SER A 231 -14.60 104.40 -10.28
C SER A 231 -13.84 104.93 -11.50
N ASP A 232 -13.79 104.19 -12.61
CA ASP A 232 -13.12 104.58 -13.86
C ASP A 232 -14.00 105.49 -14.75
N LEU A 233 -15.29 105.67 -14.40
CA LEU A 233 -16.20 106.60 -15.09
C LEU A 233 -16.02 108.07 -14.65
N ASP A 234 -15.26 108.33 -13.59
CA ASP A 234 -14.97 109.67 -13.06
C ASP A 234 -13.72 110.27 -13.72
N ASP A 235 -13.77 110.48 -15.03
CA ASP A 235 -12.70 111.10 -15.83
C ASP A 235 -12.83 112.64 -15.93
N GLY A 236 -13.86 113.22 -15.31
CA GLY A 236 -14.06 114.68 -15.22
C GLY A 236 -14.55 115.36 -16.50
N GLU A 237 -14.71 114.61 -17.61
CA GLU A 237 -15.12 115.13 -18.92
C GLU A 237 -16.54 114.72 -19.35
N ARG A 238 -17.15 113.70 -18.71
CA ARG A 238 -18.49 113.18 -19.08
C ARG A 238 -19.64 113.95 -18.42
N GLN A 239 -20.78 114.02 -19.12
CA GLN A 239 -22.02 114.57 -18.55
C GLN A 239 -22.68 113.57 -17.59
N LEU A 240 -23.45 114.08 -16.62
CA LEU A 240 -24.04 113.29 -15.53
C LEU A 240 -24.95 112.16 -16.04
N ASP A 241 -25.69 112.40 -17.11
CA ASP A 241 -26.55 111.42 -17.78
C ASP A 241 -25.74 110.28 -18.42
N GLU A 242 -24.60 110.57 -19.04
CA GLU A 242 -23.67 109.55 -19.59
C GLU A 242 -23.02 108.70 -18.49
N ILE A 243 -22.67 109.31 -17.34
CA ILE A 243 -22.14 108.59 -16.17
C ILE A 243 -23.22 107.67 -15.57
N ILE A 244 -24.45 108.17 -15.44
CA ILE A 244 -25.58 107.36 -14.94
C ILE A 244 -25.88 106.21 -15.91
N GLN A 245 -25.93 106.46 -17.22
CA GLN A 245 -26.15 105.44 -18.23
C GLN A 245 -25.07 104.35 -18.18
N SER A 246 -23.79 104.74 -18.15
CA SER A 246 -22.65 103.81 -18.09
C SER A 246 -22.61 103.02 -16.77
N THR A 247 -23.00 103.65 -15.65
CA THR A 247 -23.14 102.97 -14.35
C THR A 247 -24.26 101.93 -14.40
N VAL A 248 -25.40 102.26 -15.01
CA VAL A 248 -26.54 101.34 -15.19
C VAL A 248 -26.16 100.15 -16.08
N GLU A 249 -25.24 100.31 -17.02
CA GLU A 249 -24.75 99.22 -17.87
C GLU A 249 -23.76 98.28 -17.16
N LEU A 250 -23.04 98.76 -16.14
CA LEU A 250 -22.08 97.97 -15.35
C LEU A 250 -22.73 97.16 -14.23
N LEU A 251 -23.94 97.53 -13.79
CA LEU A 251 -24.67 96.83 -12.72
C LEU A 251 -25.16 95.41 -13.09
N PRO A 252 -25.73 95.13 -14.28
CA PRO A 252 -26.30 93.83 -14.61
C PRO A 252 -25.34 92.63 -14.56
N PRO A 253 -24.08 92.74 -15.03
CA PRO A 253 -23.07 91.67 -14.90
C PRO A 253 -22.66 91.38 -13.46
N SER A 254 -22.90 92.33 -12.56
CA SER A 254 -22.50 92.29 -11.16
C SER A 254 -23.63 91.87 -10.22
N PHE A 255 -24.84 91.69 -10.74
CA PHE A 255 -25.93 91.12 -9.98
C PHE A 255 -25.70 89.64 -9.70
N GLN A 256 -25.96 89.26 -8.46
CA GLN A 256 -26.08 87.87 -8.05
C GLN A 256 -27.47 87.38 -8.47
N TYR A 257 -27.54 86.62 -9.56
CA TYR A 257 -28.76 85.92 -9.93
C TYR A 257 -28.85 84.64 -9.10
N PRO A 258 -29.97 84.38 -8.40
CA PRO A 258 -30.17 83.07 -7.79
C PRO A 258 -30.20 82.01 -8.90
N GLU A 259 -29.50 80.90 -8.68
CA GLU A 259 -29.70 79.68 -9.47
C GLU A 259 -31.09 79.08 -9.21
#